data_AF-A0A8T4EFT9-F1
#
_entry.id   AF-A0A8T4EFT9-F1
#
_cell.length_a   1.000
_cell.length_b   1.000
_cell.length_c   1.000
_cell.angle_alpha   90.00
_cell.angle_beta   90.00
_cell.angle_gamma   90.00
#
_symmetry.space_group_name_H-M   'P 1'
#
loop_
_entity.id
_entity.type
_entity.pdbx_description
1 polymer ?
#
loop_
_entity_poly.entity_id
_entity_poly.type
_entity_poly.pdbx_seq_one_letter_code
_entity_poly.pdbx_strand_id
1 'polypeptide(L)'
;MNYESLFLRGMKLDENFIKAFAFANKHKKGKLYVIGGAVYKTIITQLHGISIQVKDYDFLSDSFSEIQEKDLPYLWKTGKTSFGSPHIYCGNVLKVDLISLEKYDP
;
A
#
# COMPACT_ATOMS: atom_id res chain seq x y z
N MET A 1 0.29 21.88 13.26
CA MET A 1 -0.06 21.40 11.91
C MET A 1 -0.64 20.01 12.03
N ASN A 2 -1.83 19.74 11.47
CA ASN A 2 -2.50 18.45 11.62
C ASN A 2 -2.15 17.53 10.42
N TYR A 3 -1.05 16.79 10.54
CA TYR A 3 -0.55 15.89 9.49
C TYR A 3 -1.49 14.74 9.16
N GLU A 4 -2.16 14.21 10.19
CA GLU A 4 -3.14 13.13 10.03
C GLU A 4 -4.29 13.57 9.12
N SER A 5 -4.86 14.75 9.37
CA SER A 5 -5.96 15.29 8.55
C SER A 5 -5.54 15.54 7.11
N LEU A 6 -4.30 15.99 6.88
CA LEU A 6 -3.77 16.19 5.53
C LEU A 6 -3.61 14.86 4.80
N PHE A 7 -3.00 13.88 5.46
CA PHE A 7 -2.87 12.53 4.91
C PHE A 7 -4.23 11.94 4.55
N LEU A 8 -5.18 11.96 5.49
CA LEU A 8 -6.53 11.44 5.29
C LEU A 8 -7.27 12.15 4.15
N ARG A 9 -7.08 13.47 3.98
CA ARG A 9 -7.68 14.23 2.88
C ARG A 9 -7.15 13.76 1.53
N GLY A 10 -5.85 13.58 1.39
CA GLY A 10 -5.24 13.15 0.12
C GLY A 10 -5.60 11.71 -0.23
N MET A 11 -5.57 10.80 0.74
CA MET A 11 -5.86 9.38 0.53
C MET A 11 -7.32 9.10 0.16
N LYS A 12 -8.28 9.86 0.71
CA LYS A 12 -9.71 9.68 0.42
C LYS A 12 -10.08 9.90 -1.05
N LEU A 13 -9.25 10.62 -1.80
CA LEU A 13 -9.48 10.92 -3.21
C LEU A 13 -8.57 10.12 -4.15
N ASP A 14 -7.65 9.33 -3.61
CA ASP A 14 -6.70 8.55 -4.39
C ASP A 14 -7.30 7.17 -4.69
N GLU A 15 -7.82 6.99 -5.92
CA GLU A 15 -8.40 5.73 -6.36
C GLU A 15 -7.43 4.54 -6.27
N ASN A 16 -6.14 4.79 -6.48
CA ASN A 16 -5.13 3.74 -6.42
C ASN A 16 -4.90 3.32 -4.98
N PHE A 17 -4.84 4.27 -4.04
CA PHE A 17 -4.80 3.96 -2.63
C PHE A 17 -6.04 3.17 -2.19
N ILE A 18 -7.24 3.59 -2.60
CA ILE A 18 -8.49 2.91 -2.23
C ILE A 18 -8.46 1.45 -2.69
N LYS A 19 -8.04 1.18 -3.93
CA LYS A 19 -7.89 -0.17 -4.48
C LYS A 19 -6.83 -0.97 -3.72
N ALA A 20 -5.66 -0.38 -3.49
CA ALA A 20 -4.55 -1.03 -2.79
C ALA A 20 -4.90 -1.36 -1.34
N PHE A 21 -5.52 -0.41 -0.62
CA PHE A 21 -5.98 -0.59 0.75
C PHE A 21 -7.04 -1.68 0.84
N ALA A 22 -8.05 -1.68 -0.05
CA ALA A 22 -9.07 -2.71 -0.07
C ALA A 22 -8.47 -4.11 -0.29
N PHE A 23 -7.50 -4.23 -1.20
CA PHE A 23 -6.77 -5.47 -1.43
C PHE A 23 -5.99 -5.90 -0.19
N ALA A 24 -5.12 -5.04 0.35
CA ALA A 24 -4.31 -5.36 1.53
C ALA A 24 -5.18 -5.70 2.75
N ASN A 25 -6.28 -4.96 2.96
CA ASN A 25 -7.22 -5.17 4.05
C ASN A 25 -7.98 -6.51 3.96
N LYS A 26 -8.22 -7.01 2.75
CA LYS A 26 -8.82 -8.34 2.53
C LYS A 26 -7.88 -9.48 2.95
N HIS A 27 -6.58 -9.29 2.76
CA HIS A 27 -5.57 -10.35 2.94
C HIS A 27 -4.80 -10.28 4.26
N LYS A 28 -4.94 -9.20 5.02
CA LYS A 28 -4.24 -9.03 6.29
C LYS A 28 -4.75 -9.97 7.39
N LYS A 29 -3.85 -10.32 8.31
CA LYS A 29 -4.17 -10.82 9.64
C LYS A 29 -3.65 -9.78 10.65
N GLY A 30 -4.54 -9.29 11.50
CA GLY A 30 -4.23 -8.23 12.47
C GLY A 30 -4.50 -6.81 11.96
N LYS A 31 -3.72 -5.84 12.45
CA LYS A 31 -3.85 -4.42 12.10
C LYS A 31 -3.11 -4.11 10.81
N LEU A 32 -3.69 -3.24 9.98
CA LEU A 32 -3.03 -2.74 8.77
C LEU A 32 -2.45 -1.36 9.02
N TYR A 33 -1.22 -1.17 8.58
CA TYR A 33 -0.57 0.13 8.55
C TYR A 33 -0.12 0.42 7.12
N VAL A 34 -0.25 1.67 6.71
CA VAL A 34 0.36 2.18 5.49
C VAL A 34 1.62 2.94 5.89
N ILE A 35 2.74 2.64 5.24
CA ILE A 35 4.05 3.18 5.57
C ILE A 35 4.75 3.72 4.32
N GLY A 36 5.96 4.23 4.51
CA GLY A 36 6.86 4.54 3.40
C GLY A 36 6.44 5.75 2.57
N GLY A 37 6.65 5.63 1.25
CA GLY A 37 6.63 6.76 0.34
C GLY A 37 5.29 7.44 0.21
N ALA A 38 4.21 6.67 0.20
CA ALA A 38 2.85 7.18 0.05
C ALA A 38 2.48 8.19 1.14
N VAL A 39 2.90 7.94 2.38
CA VAL A 39 2.52 8.78 3.54
C VAL A 39 3.08 10.19 3.40
N TYR A 40 4.40 10.33 3.25
CA TYR A 40 5.02 11.66 3.20
C TYR A 40 4.69 12.38 1.90
N LYS A 41 4.65 11.69 0.76
CA LYS A 41 4.32 12.32 -0.54
C LYS A 41 2.93 12.93 -0.51
N THR A 42 1.96 12.25 0.08
CA THR A 42 0.60 12.79 0.20
C THR A 42 0.55 13.98 1.14
N ILE A 43 1.23 13.93 2.29
CA ILE A 43 1.31 15.08 3.20
C ILE A 43 1.93 16.29 2.50
N ILE A 44 3.06 16.12 1.81
CA ILE A 44 3.75 17.20 1.08
C ILE A 44 2.88 17.77 -0.04
N THR A 45 2.21 16.92 -0.82
CA THR A 45 1.26 17.36 -1.86
C THR A 45 0.15 18.24 -1.27
N GLN A 46 -0.41 17.86 -0.13
CA GLN A 46 -1.47 18.63 0.54
C GLN A 46 -0.95 19.92 1.19
N LEU A 47 0.28 19.94 1.69
CA LEU A 47 0.90 21.12 2.31
C LEU A 47 1.30 22.18 1.30
N HIS A 48 1.89 21.76 0.19
CA HIS A 48 2.52 22.67 -0.77
C HIS A 48 1.73 22.84 -2.06
N GLY A 49 0.64 22.09 -2.26
CA GLY A 49 -0.14 22.11 -3.50
C GLY A 49 0.62 21.53 -4.71
N ILE A 50 1.71 20.79 -4.47
CA ILE A 50 2.54 20.19 -5.52
C ILE A 50 2.02 18.81 -5.83
N SER A 51 1.75 18.49 -7.10
CA SER A 51 1.30 17.15 -7.48
C SER A 51 2.48 16.16 -7.52
N ILE A 52 2.66 15.39 -6.45
CA ILE A 52 3.59 14.26 -6.44
C ILE A 52 2.82 12.98 -6.72
N GLN A 53 3.18 12.28 -7.79
CA GLN A 53 2.52 11.03 -8.14
C GLN A 53 2.86 9.92 -7.14
N VAL A 54 1.83 9.34 -6.53
CA VAL A 54 1.93 8.14 -5.70
C VAL A 54 1.42 6.95 -6.50
N LYS A 55 2.28 5.95 -6.67
CA LYS A 55 1.99 4.70 -7.41
C LYS A 55 2.36 3.46 -6.61
N ASP A 56 2.94 3.65 -5.44
CA ASP A 56 3.58 2.62 -4.65
C ASP A 56 3.11 2.73 -3.22
N TYR A 57 2.54 1.64 -2.71
CA TYR A 57 1.88 1.58 -1.42
C TYR A 57 2.42 0.42 -0.60
N ASP A 58 3.17 0.75 0.43
CA ASP A 58 3.72 -0.21 1.37
C ASP A 58 2.72 -0.42 2.51
N PHE A 59 2.24 -1.66 2.65
CA PHE A 59 1.37 -2.06 3.75
C PHE A 59 2.09 -3.03 4.68
N LEU A 60 1.96 -2.76 5.96
CA LEU A 60 2.51 -3.55 7.06
C LEU A 60 1.36 -4.17 7.85
N SER A 61 1.47 -5.45 8.19
CA SER A 61 0.52 -6.17 9.06
C SER A 61 1.26 -7.27 9.82
N ASP A 62 0.65 -7.82 10.87
CA ASP A 62 1.21 -8.96 11.61
C ASP A 62 1.59 -10.09 10.64
N SER A 63 0.64 -10.46 9.76
CA SER A 63 0.89 -11.29 8.60
C SER A 63 -0.13 -11.07 7.48
N PHE A 64 0.14 -11.66 6.32
CA PHE A 64 -0.78 -11.70 5.18
C PHE A 64 -1.08 -13.16 4.81
N SER A 65 -2.33 -13.44 4.42
CA SER A 65 -2.69 -14.73 3.82
C SER A 65 -1.89 -14.97 2.55
N GLU A 66 -1.69 -16.25 2.19
CA GLU A 66 -1.20 -16.60 0.86
C GLU A 66 -2.12 -15.98 -0.22
N ILE A 67 -1.50 -15.42 -1.25
CA ILE A 67 -2.21 -14.77 -2.37
C ILE A 67 -2.04 -15.66 -3.58
N GLN A 68 -3.15 -16.19 -4.08
CA GLN A 68 -3.15 -16.99 -5.30
C GLN A 68 -3.48 -16.09 -6.49
N GLU A 69 -3.03 -16.46 -7.69
CA GLU A 69 -3.31 -15.66 -8.91
C GLU A 69 -4.80 -15.45 -9.15
N LYS A 70 -5.64 -16.42 -8.78
CA LYS A 70 -7.11 -16.33 -8.90
C LYS A 70 -7.73 -15.24 -8.01
N ASP A 71 -7.02 -14.81 -6.96
CA ASP A 71 -7.49 -13.78 -6.02
C ASP A 71 -7.18 -12.37 -6.51
N LEU A 72 -6.39 -12.24 -7.58
CA LEU A 72 -5.96 -10.96 -8.13
C LEU A 72 -7.06 -10.32 -8.99
N PRO A 73 -7.23 -8.99 -8.88
CA PRO A 73 -8.04 -8.25 -9.84
C PRO A 73 -7.53 -8.43 -11.28
N TYR A 74 -8.40 -8.16 -12.25
CA TYR A 74 -8.05 -8.23 -13.67
C TYR A 74 -6.79 -7.38 -13.98
N LEU A 75 -5.82 -7.97 -14.69
CA LEU A 75 -4.50 -7.42 -15.05
C LEU A 75 -3.49 -7.25 -13.91
N TRP A 76 -3.84 -7.58 -12.67
CA TRP A 76 -2.88 -7.57 -11.57
C TRP A 76 -2.00 -8.81 -11.64
N LYS A 77 -0.75 -8.66 -11.18
CA LYS A 77 0.25 -9.73 -11.14
C LYS A 77 0.89 -9.78 -9.77
N THR A 78 1.37 -10.96 -9.38
CA THR A 78 2.20 -11.12 -8.18
C THR A 78 3.66 -11.27 -8.54
N GLY A 79 4.51 -10.84 -7.63
CA GLY A 79 5.94 -11.10 -7.58
C GLY A 79 6.37 -11.11 -6.12
N LYS A 80 7.68 -11.01 -5.90
CA LYS A 80 8.26 -10.83 -4.58
C LYS A 80 9.22 -9.65 -4.58
N THR A 81 9.25 -8.90 -3.48
CA THR A 81 10.28 -7.88 -3.25
C THR A 81 11.64 -8.56 -3.03
N SER A 82 12.72 -7.77 -3.01
CA SER A 82 14.06 -8.27 -2.64
C SER A 82 14.10 -8.92 -1.24
N PHE A 83 13.15 -8.59 -0.36
CA PHE A 83 13.01 -9.14 0.98
C PHE A 83 12.03 -10.33 1.03
N GLY A 84 11.58 -10.83 -0.13
CA GLY A 84 10.68 -11.98 -0.22
C GLY A 84 9.23 -11.70 0.20
N SER A 85 8.85 -10.43 0.37
CA SER A 85 7.46 -10.03 0.64
C SER A 85 6.63 -10.06 -0.65
N PRO A 86 5.33 -10.42 -0.59
CA PRO A 86 4.45 -10.30 -1.75
C PRO A 86 4.48 -8.88 -2.34
N HIS A 87 4.74 -8.82 -3.64
CA HIS A 87 4.75 -7.60 -4.44
C HIS A 87 3.65 -7.72 -5.48
N ILE A 88 2.69 -6.79 -5.50
CA ILE A 88 1.52 -6.88 -6.38
C ILE A 88 1.46 -5.65 -7.24
N TYR A 89 1.27 -5.82 -8.53
CA TYR A 89 1.37 -4.71 -9.47
C TYR A 89 0.37 -4.81 -10.61
N CYS A 90 -0.10 -3.64 -11.05
CA CYS A 90 -0.94 -3.45 -12.22
C CYS A 90 -0.19 -2.56 -13.22
N GLY A 91 0.69 -3.17 -14.01
CA GLY A 91 1.60 -2.45 -14.92
C GLY A 91 2.43 -1.39 -14.17
N ASN A 92 2.59 -0.20 -14.78
CA ASN A 92 3.30 0.94 -14.19
C ASN A 92 2.35 1.91 -13.44
N VAL A 93 1.12 1.48 -13.15
CA VAL A 93 0.07 2.33 -12.57
C VAL A 93 0.03 2.19 -11.04
N LEU A 94 0.16 0.97 -10.55
CA LEU A 94 -0.01 0.65 -9.14
C LEU A 94 0.93 -0.47 -8.73
N LYS A 95 1.57 -0.29 -7.58
CA LYS A 95 2.37 -1.25 -6.83
C LYS A 95 1.88 -1.30 -5.39
N VAL A 96 1.80 -2.51 -4.85
CA VAL A 96 1.33 -2.80 -3.50
C VAL A 96 2.29 -3.81 -2.87
N ASP A 97 2.99 -3.39 -1.83
CA ASP A 97 3.93 -4.22 -1.09
C ASP A 97 3.29 -4.66 0.21
N LEU A 98 3.28 -5.97 0.46
CA LEU A 98 2.67 -6.55 1.66
C LEU A 98 3.75 -7.10 2.58
N ILE A 99 4.05 -6.36 3.64
CA ILE A 99 5.15 -6.65 4.56
C ILE A 99 4.57 -7.31 5.81
N SER A 100 4.86 -8.60 6.01
CA SER A 100 4.50 -9.30 7.26
C SER A 100 5.52 -9.02 8.36
N LEU A 101 5.05 -8.65 9.55
CA LEU A 101 5.89 -8.45 10.74
C LEU A 101 6.41 -9.77 11.31
N GLU A 102 5.68 -10.89 11.15
CA GLU A 102 6.10 -12.22 11.62
C GLU A 102 7.46 -12.68 11.05
N LYS A 103 7.90 -12.08 9.93
CA LYS A 103 9.21 -12.34 9.33
C LYS A 103 10.37 -11.67 10.08
N TYR A 104 10.06 -10.80 11.03
CA TYR A 104 11.01 -10.00 11.82
C TYR A 104 10.88 -10.26 13.32
N ASP A 105 10.02 -11.20 13.73
CA ASP A 105 9.94 -11.68 15.10
C ASP A 105 11.12 -12.68 15.31
N PRO A 106 12.05 -12.41 16.25
CA PRO A 106 13.26 -13.21 16.45
C PRO A 106 13.03 -14.64 16.96
#